data_AF-A0AA40HHK7-F1
#
_entry.id   AF-A0AA40HHK7-F1
#
_cell.length_a   1.000
_cell.length_b   1.000
_cell.length_c   1.000
_cell.angle_alpha   90.00
_cell.angle_beta   90.00
_cell.angle_gamma   90.00
#
_symmetry.space_group_name_H-M   'P 1'
#
loop_
_entity.id
_entity.type
_entity.pdbx_description
1 polymer ?
#
loop_
_entity_poly.entity_id
_entity_poly.type
_entity_poly.pdbx_seq_one_letter_code
_entity_poly.pdbx_strand_id
1 'polypeptide(L)'
;MWVPPHCQALPGLPWDRPQPPSKPVVRQEDVKARSVLLSWEPGSDGLSPVRYYSVQTRELPGGRWALHSASVSHNTSACVVDR
;
A
#
# COMPACT_ATOMS: atom_id res chain seq x y z
N MET A 1 10.16 -7.47 1.70
CA MET A 1 8.76 -7.93 1.84
C MET A 1 8.58 -8.29 3.31
N TRP A 2 8.05 -7.38 4.12
CA TRP A 2 7.97 -7.55 5.57
C TRP A 2 6.62 -8.17 5.90
N VAL A 3 6.64 -9.41 6.39
CA VAL A 3 5.42 -10.13 6.76
C VAL A 3 5.29 -10.02 8.29
N PRO A 4 4.25 -9.40 8.84
CA PRO A 4 4.14 -9.21 10.28
C PRO A 4 3.98 -10.56 11.02
N PRO A 5 4.57 -10.70 12.21
CA PRO A 5 4.75 -11.99 12.91
C PRO A 5 3.49 -12.56 13.60
N HIS A 6 2.32 -11.91 13.51
CA HIS A 6 1.10 -12.35 14.20
C HIS A 6 0.13 -13.16 13.31
N CYS A 7 0.44 -13.38 12.03
CA CYS A 7 -0.38 -14.24 11.17
C CYS A 7 0.13 -15.69 11.27
N GLN A 8 -0.13 -16.36 12.39
CA GLN A 8 -0.03 -17.82 12.45
C GLN A 8 -1.08 -18.41 11.49
N ALA A 9 -0.62 -18.92 10.35
CA ALA A 9 -1.44 -19.70 9.44
C ALA A 9 -1.89 -20.98 10.16
N LEU A 10 -3.17 -21.08 10.49
CA LEU A 10 -3.78 -22.32 10.96
C LEU A 10 -4.07 -23.22 9.75
N PRO A 11 -3.61 -24.48 9.74
CA PRO A 11 -3.82 -25.38 8.62
C PRO A 11 -5.30 -25.77 8.51
N GLY A 12 -5.94 -25.42 7.39
CA GLY A 12 -7.28 -25.91 7.05
C GLY A 12 -8.37 -24.86 6.83
N LEU A 13 -8.08 -23.56 6.93
CA LEU A 13 -9.02 -22.50 6.51
C LEU A 13 -8.63 -21.95 5.13
N PRO A 14 -9.59 -21.65 4.23
CA PRO A 14 -9.33 -21.01 2.93
C PRO A 14 -9.06 -19.50 3.11
N TRP A 15 -8.24 -19.11 4.08
CA TRP A 15 -7.73 -17.75 4.19
C TRP A 15 -6.54 -17.60 3.25
N ASP A 16 -6.81 -17.53 1.95
CA ASP A 16 -5.78 -17.12 1.01
C ASP A 16 -5.35 -15.69 1.37
N ARG A 17 -4.05 -15.50 1.53
CA ARG A 17 -3.45 -14.20 1.89
C ARG A 17 -3.76 -13.24 0.74
N PRO A 18 -4.26 -12.01 0.99
CA PRO A 18 -4.49 -11.06 -0.08
C PRO A 18 -3.19 -10.87 -0.86
N GLN A 19 -3.29 -10.93 -2.19
CA GLN A 19 -2.14 -10.73 -3.05
C GLN A 19 -1.58 -9.31 -2.80
N PRO A 20 -0.25 -9.15 -2.79
CA PRO A 20 0.32 -7.82 -2.66
C PRO A 20 -0.19 -6.92 -3.80
N PRO A 21 -0.51 -5.65 -3.54
CA PRO A 21 -0.84 -4.72 -4.61
C PRO A 21 0.32 -4.58 -5.59
N SER A 22 0.01 -4.20 -6.82
CA SER A 22 1.04 -3.86 -7.81
C SER A 22 1.95 -2.75 -7.29
N LYS A 23 3.17 -2.69 -7.83
CA LYS A 23 4.11 -1.60 -7.50
C LYS A 23 3.41 -0.26 -7.72
N PRO A 24 3.45 0.66 -6.74
CA PRO A 24 2.85 1.95 -6.92
C PRO A 24 3.57 2.71 -8.04
N VAL A 25 2.78 3.30 -8.92
CA VAL A 25 3.16 4.10 -10.07
C VAL A 25 2.90 5.56 -9.74
N VAL A 26 3.88 6.41 -10.02
CA VAL A 26 3.74 7.87 -10.01
C VAL A 26 3.94 8.35 -11.43
N ARG A 27 2.93 9.01 -12.00
CA ARG A 27 3.09 9.67 -13.29
C ARG A 27 3.74 11.03 -13.08
N GLN A 28 4.61 11.42 -14.01
CA GLN A 28 5.32 12.69 -13.91
C GLN A 28 4.38 13.90 -13.95
N GLU A 29 3.25 13.79 -14.67
CA GLU A 29 2.17 14.80 -14.72
C GLU A 29 1.50 15.05 -13.36
N ASP A 30 1.54 14.06 -12.47
CA ASP A 30 0.93 14.15 -11.15
C ASP A 30 1.92 14.57 -10.05
N VAL A 31 3.18 14.83 -10.41
CA VAL A 31 4.19 15.35 -9.50
C VAL A 31 4.03 16.86 -9.43
N LYS A 32 3.44 17.34 -8.34
CA LYS A 32 3.36 18.76 -8.02
C LYS A 32 4.56 19.16 -7.17
N ALA A 33 4.71 20.47 -6.98
CA ALA A 33 5.74 20.99 -6.10
C ALA A 33 5.67 20.31 -4.73
N ARG A 34 4.50 20.35 -4.06
CA ARG A 34 4.31 19.86 -2.67
C ARG A 34 3.56 18.55 -2.51
N SER A 35 3.15 17.92 -3.62
CA SER A 35 2.36 16.70 -3.55
C SER A 35 2.57 15.82 -4.75
N VAL A 36 2.31 14.53 -4.56
CA VAL A 36 2.42 13.52 -5.61
C VAL A 36 1.19 12.64 -5.57
N LEU A 37 0.56 12.40 -6.72
CA LEU A 37 -0.44 11.33 -6.82
C LEU A 37 0.27 9.99 -6.97
N LEU A 38 0.10 9.15 -5.96
CA LEU A 38 0.53 7.77 -5.96
C LEU A 38 -0.64 6.90 -6.40
N SER A 39 -0.47 6.13 -7.47
CA SER A 39 -1.50 5.20 -7.97
C SER A 39 -0.98 3.77 -7.91
N TRP A 40 -1.80 2.79 -7.56
CA TRP A 40 -1.43 1.37 -7.55
C TRP A 40 -2.59 0.53 -8.07
N GLU A 41 -2.28 -0.66 -8.54
CA GLU A 41 -3.32 -1.63 -8.88
C GLU A 41 -3.62 -2.47 -7.63
N PRO A 42 -4.88 -2.51 -7.16
CA PRO A 42 -5.28 -3.43 -6.09
C PRO A 42 -4.94 -4.87 -6.46
N GLY A 43 -4.33 -5.61 -5.54
CA GLY A 43 -4.08 -7.04 -5.72
C GLY A 43 -5.39 -7.83 -5.71
N SER A 44 -5.36 -9.09 -6.14
CA SER A 44 -6.52 -9.96 -5.98
C SER A 44 -6.83 -10.15 -4.49
N ASP A 45 -8.04 -9.76 -4.10
CA ASP A 45 -8.55 -9.93 -2.73
C ASP A 45 -8.74 -11.41 -2.35
N GLY A 46 -8.64 -12.36 -3.31
CA GLY A 46 -8.80 -13.79 -3.06
C GLY A 46 -10.11 -14.09 -2.33
N LEU A 47 -10.00 -14.41 -1.03
CA LEU A 47 -11.10 -14.59 -0.07
C LEU A 47 -10.99 -13.70 1.17
N SER A 48 -10.04 -12.76 1.17
CA SER A 48 -9.72 -11.86 2.28
C SER A 48 -9.73 -10.42 1.77
N PRO A 49 -10.88 -9.70 1.85
CA PRO A 49 -10.97 -8.36 1.30
C PRO A 49 -9.91 -7.45 1.94
N VAL A 50 -9.14 -6.76 1.10
CA VAL A 50 -8.25 -5.71 1.59
C VAL A 50 -9.09 -4.72 2.39
N ARG A 51 -8.65 -4.39 3.61
CA ARG A 51 -9.37 -3.44 4.46
C ARG A 51 -8.95 -2.01 4.16
N TYR A 52 -7.65 -1.80 4.09
CA TYR A 52 -7.02 -0.52 3.83
C TYR A 52 -5.59 -0.70 3.31
N TYR A 53 -5.08 0.31 2.64
CA TYR A 53 -3.67 0.43 2.27
C TYR A 53 -2.96 1.43 3.19
N SER A 54 -1.74 1.07 3.60
CA SER A 54 -0.82 1.97 4.29
C SER A 54 0.25 2.47 3.33
N VAL A 55 0.35 3.79 3.20
CA VAL A 55 1.29 4.47 2.30
C VAL A 55 2.42 5.06 3.12
N GLN A 56 3.64 4.65 2.78
CA GLN A 56 4.86 5.13 3.42
C GLN A 56 5.72 5.83 2.37
N THR A 57 6.32 6.95 2.75
CA THR A 57 7.34 7.65 1.94
C THR A 57 8.69 7.53 2.61
N ARG A 58 9.74 7.71 1.83
CA ARG A 58 11.10 7.81 2.35
C ARG A 58 11.85 8.86 1.58
N GLU A 59 12.41 9.83 2.31
CA GLU A 59 13.33 10.80 1.73
C GLU A 59 14.66 10.11 1.42
N LEU A 60 15.12 10.22 0.17
CA LEU A 60 16.42 9.69 -0.25
C LEU A 60 17.50 10.76 -0.01
N PRO A 61 18.76 10.36 0.25
CA PRO A 61 19.29 9.00 0.18
C PRO A 61 19.23 8.18 1.48
N GLY A 62 18.94 8.78 2.64
CA GLY A 62 19.09 8.13 3.95
C GLY A 62 17.93 8.32 4.95
N GLY A 63 16.79 8.84 4.50
CA GLY A 63 15.62 9.04 5.34
C GLY A 63 15.01 7.72 5.83
N ARG A 64 14.21 7.82 6.89
CA ARG A 64 13.39 6.72 7.39
C ARG A 64 12.08 6.63 6.61
N TRP A 65 11.46 5.46 6.57
CA TRP A 65 10.10 5.34 6.08
C TRP A 65 9.15 6.06 7.05
N ALA A 66 8.44 7.07 6.56
CA ALA A 66 7.42 7.81 7.28
C ALA A 66 6.04 7.37 6.78
N LEU A 67 5.15 7.05 7.71
CA LEU A 67 3.76 6.69 7.38
C LEU A 67 3.00 7.98 7.05
N HIS A 68 2.58 8.14 5.79
CA HIS A 68 1.76 9.29 5.37
C HIS A 68 0.27 9.02 5.58
N SER A 69 -0.20 7.85 5.15
CA SER A 69 -1.62 7.48 5.24
C SER A 69 -1.74 6.03 5.65
N ALA A 70 -2.32 5.78 6.83
CA ALA A 70 -2.50 4.42 7.35
C ALA A 70 -3.74 3.72 6.80
N SER A 71 -4.70 4.48 6.28
CA SER A 71 -6.07 4.02 6.08
C SER A 71 -6.65 4.44 4.74
N VAL A 72 -5.89 4.26 3.65
CA VAL A 72 -6.47 4.47 2.31
C VAL A 72 -7.50 3.36 2.06
N SER A 73 -8.72 3.74 1.72
CA SER A 73 -9.82 2.82 1.44
C SER A 73 -9.42 1.76 0.42
N HIS A 74 -9.84 0.51 0.64
CA HIS A 74 -9.59 -0.59 -0.30
C HIS A 74 -10.24 -0.40 -1.67
N ASN A 75 -11.35 0.35 -1.75
CA ASN A 75 -11.99 0.77 -3.00
C ASN A 75 -11.18 1.84 -3.76
N THR A 76 -10.09 2.32 -3.18
CA THR A 76 -9.26 3.39 -3.73
C THR A 76 -7.92 2.84 -4.15
N SER A 77 -7.57 3.10 -5.40
CA SER A 77 -6.32 2.72 -6.06
C SER A 77 -5.34 3.88 -6.18
N ALA A 78 -5.61 5.03 -5.57
CA ALA A 78 -4.71 6.18 -5.61
C ALA A 78 -4.79 7.05 -4.34
N CYS A 79 -3.66 7.60 -3.90
CA CYS A 79 -3.62 8.58 -2.83
C CYS A 79 -2.71 9.76 -3.18
N VAL A 80 -3.11 10.95 -2.77
CA VAL A 80 -2.23 12.12 -2.80
C VAL A 80 -1.34 12.07 -1.56
N VAL A 81 -0.04 12.21 -1.79
CA VAL A 81 0.97 12.25 -0.75
C VAL A 81 1.58 13.65 -0.75
N ASP A 82 1.23 14.44 0.25
CA ASP A 82 1.81 15.77 0.49
C ASP A 82 3.06 15.65 1.37
N ARG A 83 4.02 16.57 1.17
CA ARG A 83 5.25 16.71 1.95
C ARG A 83 5.20 17.87 2.95
#